data_AF-A0A1V6SYK5-F1
#
_entry.id   AF-A0A1V6SYK5-F1
#
_cell.length_a   1.000
_cell.length_b   1.000
_cell.length_c   1.000
_cell.angle_alpha   90.00
_cell.angle_beta   90.00
_cell.angle_gamma   90.00
#
_symmetry.space_group_name_H-M   'P 1'
#
loop_
_entity.id
_entity.type
_entity.pdbx_description
1 polymer ?
#
loop_
_entity_poly.entity_id
_entity_poly.type
_entity_poly.pdbx_seq_one_letter_code
_entity_poly.pdbx_strand_id
1 'polypeptide(L)'
;MLKSPNAWAVTAPPNDILIRDWKETVYAYLKKSRVPYTIIDIGVWHEVAIPRVTSGKLDRAALMGRTFLVGEKGTRCATAAVYIALAREITGEDVPYIPVSEKKVLELAHLPETAYSTIWQKVIVQYLYNNWVRGDNEASYAKYLGYLDAHDLYPEIQVKSLKESMQEAFANGQDFADQVGDDSFWLGLEELLCEVKN
;
A
#
# COMPACT_ATOMS: atom_id res chain seq x y z
N MET A 1 -29.83 -1.58 -0.27
CA MET A 1 -28.52 -2.19 -0.62
C MET A 1 -27.52 -1.70 0.42
N LEU A 2 -27.16 -2.52 1.40
CA LEU A 2 -26.13 -2.17 2.39
C LEU A 2 -24.78 -2.14 1.65
N LYS A 3 -24.15 -0.96 1.58
CA LYS A 3 -22.78 -0.84 1.08
C LYS A 3 -21.89 -1.62 2.05
N SER A 4 -21.22 -2.66 1.55
CA SER A 4 -20.23 -3.39 2.35
C SER A 4 -19.17 -2.40 2.85
N PRO A 5 -18.86 -2.35 4.16
CA PRO A 5 -17.80 -1.51 4.67
C PRO A 5 -16.46 -2.06 4.17
N ASN A 6 -15.91 -1.46 3.12
CA ASN A 6 -14.54 -1.73 2.69
C ASN A 6 -13.55 -1.19 3.74
N ALA A 7 -12.56 -1.98 4.13
CA ALA A 7 -11.63 -1.57 5.18
C ALA A 7 -10.62 -0.53 4.66
N TRP A 8 -10.23 -0.57 3.38
CA TRP A 8 -9.08 0.21 2.85
C TRP A 8 -7.89 0.16 3.80
N ALA A 9 -7.74 -0.91 4.56
CA ALA A 9 -6.81 -0.98 5.65
C ALA A 9 -5.93 -2.18 5.41
N VAL A 10 -4.67 -2.01 5.77
CA VAL A 10 -3.77 -3.10 6.07
C VAL A 10 -3.96 -3.45 7.53
N THR A 11 -3.52 -4.65 7.92
CA THR A 11 -3.50 -5.00 9.34
C THR A 11 -2.55 -4.03 10.05
N ALA A 12 -3.04 -3.35 11.08
CA ALA A 12 -2.24 -2.39 11.85
C ALA A 12 -2.81 -2.23 13.27
N PRO A 13 -1.96 -2.06 14.30
CA PRO A 13 -2.36 -1.57 15.62
C PRO A 13 -3.04 -0.20 15.55
N PRO A 14 -3.84 0.15 16.58
CA PRO A 14 -4.43 1.48 16.71
C PRO A 14 -3.36 2.59 16.77
N ASN A 15 -3.68 3.74 16.20
CA ASN A 15 -2.88 4.97 16.15
C ASN A 15 -1.66 4.96 15.20
N ASP A 16 -1.46 3.88 14.43
CA ASP A 16 -0.36 3.81 13.47
C ASP A 16 -0.76 4.28 12.06
N ILE A 17 -2.01 4.03 11.67
CA ILE A 17 -2.55 4.40 10.37
C ILE A 17 -3.85 5.17 10.58
N LEU A 18 -3.86 6.42 10.13
CA LEU A 18 -4.98 7.35 10.34
C LEU A 18 -6.30 6.78 9.79
N ILE A 19 -6.27 6.23 8.57
CA ILE A 19 -7.48 5.66 7.97
C ILE A 19 -7.93 4.38 8.68
N ARG A 20 -7.02 3.65 9.34
CA ARG A 20 -7.40 2.50 10.18
C ARG A 20 -8.18 2.99 11.40
N ASP A 21 -7.70 4.03 12.07
CA ASP A 21 -8.37 4.60 13.26
C ASP A 21 -9.78 5.11 12.94
N TRP A 22 -9.94 5.74 11.77
CA TRP A 22 -11.24 6.16 11.27
C TRP A 22 -12.19 4.97 11.06
N LYS A 23 -11.67 3.85 10.54
CA LYS A 23 -12.46 2.62 10.34
C LYS A 23 -12.79 1.93 11.64
N GLU A 24 -11.87 1.91 12.62
CA GLU A 24 -12.13 1.38 13.96
C GLU A 24 -13.28 2.13 14.65
N THR A 25 -13.41 3.44 14.41
CA THR A 25 -14.56 4.21 14.90
C THR A 25 -15.89 3.71 14.32
N VAL A 26 -15.90 3.33 13.03
CA VAL A 26 -17.06 2.72 12.38
C VAL A 26 -17.32 1.31 12.94
N TYR A 27 -16.28 0.49 13.15
CA TYR A 27 -16.42 -0.85 13.71
C TYR A 27 -16.98 -0.80 15.14
N ALA A 28 -16.50 0.13 15.96
CA ALA A 28 -17.02 0.38 17.30
C ALA A 28 -18.50 0.79 17.25
N TYR A 29 -18.90 1.61 16.28
CA TYR A 29 -20.30 1.99 16.09
C TYR A 29 -21.18 0.81 15.67
N LEU A 30 -20.73 -0.03 14.74
CA LEU A 30 -21.45 -1.25 14.33
C LEU A 30 -21.65 -2.20 15.52
N LYS A 31 -20.59 -2.41 16.30
CA LYS A 31 -20.62 -3.24 17.52
C LYS A 31 -21.58 -2.69 18.57
N LYS A 32 -21.53 -1.38 18.83
CA LYS A 32 -22.46 -0.70 19.76
C LYS A 32 -23.91 -0.81 19.30
N SER A 33 -24.14 -0.72 18.00
CA SER A 33 -25.46 -0.82 17.38
C SER A 33 -26.01 -2.24 17.32
N ARG A 34 -25.20 -3.26 17.65
CA ARG A 34 -25.56 -4.69 17.64
C ARG A 34 -26.11 -5.16 16.28
N VAL A 35 -25.62 -4.56 15.20
CA VAL A 35 -25.93 -5.04 13.84
C VAL A 35 -25.01 -6.20 13.49
N PRO A 36 -25.49 -7.23 12.77
CA PRO A 36 -24.59 -8.23 12.20
C PRO A 36 -23.67 -7.59 11.16
N TYR A 37 -22.38 -7.89 11.21
CA TYR A 37 -21.40 -7.42 10.24
C TYR A 37 -20.26 -8.42 10.07
N THR A 38 -19.58 -8.32 8.93
CA THR A 38 -18.28 -8.95 8.67
C THR A 38 -17.34 -7.86 8.19
N ILE A 39 -16.14 -7.80 8.77
CA ILE A 39 -15.07 -6.91 8.30
C ILE A 39 -14.24 -7.71 7.31
N ILE A 40 -14.10 -7.20 6.09
CA ILE A 40 -13.27 -7.81 5.06
C ILE A 40 -12.01 -6.96 4.93
N ASP A 41 -10.88 -7.56 5.25
CA ASP A 41 -9.54 -7.00 5.09
C ASP A 41 -8.86 -7.74 3.95
N ILE A 42 -8.41 -7.00 2.94
CA ILE A 42 -7.81 -7.55 1.71
C ILE A 42 -6.32 -7.19 1.58
N GLY A 43 -5.75 -6.60 2.64
CA GLY A 43 -4.38 -6.10 2.63
C GLY A 43 -4.14 -5.00 1.59
N VAL A 44 -2.93 -4.96 1.05
CA VAL A 44 -2.48 -3.99 0.05
C VAL A 44 -2.91 -4.40 -1.36
N TRP A 45 -3.50 -3.47 -2.09
CA TRP A 45 -3.88 -3.63 -3.49
C TRP A 45 -2.67 -3.79 -4.41
N HIS A 46 -2.78 -4.57 -5.48
CA HIS A 46 -1.68 -4.74 -6.44
C HIS A 46 -1.22 -3.42 -7.05
N GLU A 47 -2.13 -2.49 -7.29
CA GLU A 47 -1.89 -1.18 -7.88
C GLU A 47 -0.95 -0.31 -7.03
N VAL A 48 -0.87 -0.56 -5.71
CA VAL A 48 0.12 0.08 -4.82
C VAL A 48 1.52 -0.52 -5.02
N ALA A 49 1.59 -1.81 -5.38
CA ALA A 49 2.84 -2.55 -5.56
C ALA A 49 3.36 -2.51 -7.01
N ILE A 50 2.57 -2.09 -7.99
CA ILE A 50 3.00 -1.94 -9.39
C ILE A 50 3.86 -0.68 -9.52
N PRO A 51 5.17 -0.80 -9.82
CA PRO A 51 6.03 0.36 -10.04
C PRO A 51 5.86 0.89 -11.46
N ARG A 52 6.33 2.12 -11.69
CA ARG A 52 6.46 2.68 -13.04
C ARG A 52 7.72 2.16 -13.73
N VAL A 53 7.63 1.99 -15.04
CA VAL A 53 8.74 1.56 -15.92
C VAL A 53 9.03 2.62 -16.96
N THR A 54 10.23 2.59 -17.54
CA THR A 54 10.70 3.65 -18.47
C THR A 54 9.75 3.90 -19.65
N SER A 55 9.07 2.88 -20.16
CA SER A 55 8.10 3.04 -21.26
C SER A 55 6.77 3.68 -20.86
N GLY A 56 6.48 3.80 -19.56
CA GLY A 56 5.19 4.23 -19.03
C GLY A 56 4.07 3.20 -19.19
N LYS A 57 4.34 1.99 -19.70
CA LYS A 57 3.31 0.97 -19.95
C LYS A 57 2.59 0.46 -18.69
N LEU A 58 3.22 0.59 -17.53
CA LEU A 58 2.60 0.25 -16.24
C LEU A 58 1.88 1.43 -15.57
N ASP A 59 1.98 2.65 -16.10
CA ASP A 59 1.50 3.86 -15.41
C ASP A 59 -0.01 3.85 -15.16
N ARG A 60 -0.79 3.21 -16.05
CA ARG A 60 -2.26 3.09 -15.93
C ARG A 60 -2.72 2.05 -14.89
N ALA A 61 -1.80 1.20 -14.43
CA ALA A 61 -2.03 0.22 -13.38
C ALA A 61 -1.32 0.59 -12.06
N ALA A 62 -0.47 1.61 -12.08
CA ALA A 62 0.26 2.10 -10.91
C ALA A 62 -0.55 3.19 -10.20
N LEU A 63 -1.06 2.86 -9.01
CA LEU A 63 -1.75 3.84 -8.15
C LEU A 63 -0.78 4.91 -7.66
N MET A 64 0.48 4.52 -7.43
CA MET A 64 1.54 5.42 -6.99
C MET A 64 2.24 6.09 -8.18
N GLY A 65 2.30 7.42 -8.16
CA GLY A 65 2.98 8.24 -9.16
C GLY A 65 4.50 8.19 -9.08
N ARG A 66 5.05 7.65 -7.99
CA ARG A 66 6.47 7.45 -7.74
C ARG A 66 6.67 6.11 -7.05
N THR A 67 7.77 5.44 -7.36
CA THR A 67 8.19 4.22 -6.66
C THR A 67 9.20 4.61 -5.57
N PHE A 68 8.92 4.23 -4.32
CA PHE A 68 9.83 4.48 -3.20
C PHE A 68 10.45 3.17 -2.74
N LEU A 69 11.78 3.14 -2.63
CA LEU A 69 12.51 2.04 -2.03
C LEU A 69 12.91 2.43 -0.61
N VAL A 70 12.14 1.95 0.37
CA VAL A 70 12.41 2.20 1.79
C VAL A 70 13.42 1.18 2.31
N GLY A 71 14.50 1.64 2.93
CA GLY A 71 15.54 0.81 3.51
C GLY A 71 16.52 0.21 2.49
N GLU A 72 17.36 -0.71 2.96
CA GLU A 72 18.29 -1.48 2.11
C GLU A 72 17.63 -2.78 1.59
N LYS A 73 18.25 -3.44 0.62
CA LYS A 73 17.78 -4.75 0.13
C LYS A 73 17.73 -5.75 1.29
N GLY A 74 16.53 -6.18 1.70
CA GLY A 74 16.35 -7.24 2.71
C GLY A 74 15.45 -6.91 3.89
N THR A 75 14.82 -5.73 3.94
CA THR A 75 13.76 -5.42 4.94
C THR A 75 12.58 -6.40 4.81
N ARG A 76 11.87 -6.69 5.91
CA ARG A 76 10.80 -7.72 5.97
C ARG A 76 9.52 -7.28 5.25
N CYS A 77 8.64 -8.24 4.95
CA CYS A 77 7.51 -8.14 4.03
C CYS A 77 7.94 -7.86 2.58
N ALA A 78 7.02 -7.95 1.62
CA ALA A 78 7.30 -7.73 0.21
C ALA A 78 7.73 -6.27 -0.02
N THR A 79 9.04 -6.05 0.16
CA THR A 79 9.71 -4.77 -0.01
C THR A 79 9.51 -4.29 -1.43
N ALA A 80 9.50 -2.97 -1.62
CA ALA A 80 9.54 -2.38 -2.96
C ALA A 80 10.61 -3.03 -3.85
N ALA A 81 11.72 -3.53 -3.28
CA ALA A 81 12.74 -4.30 -4.00
C ALA A 81 12.19 -5.55 -4.71
N VAL A 82 11.27 -6.29 -4.09
CA VAL A 82 10.64 -7.50 -4.67
C VAL A 82 9.84 -7.13 -5.90
N TYR A 83 8.98 -6.11 -5.79
CA TYR A 83 8.13 -5.69 -6.90
C TYR A 83 8.92 -5.01 -8.02
N ILE A 84 9.96 -4.25 -7.68
CA ILE A 84 10.92 -3.68 -8.64
C ILE A 84 11.62 -4.81 -9.42
N ALA A 85 12.09 -5.85 -8.74
CA ALA A 85 12.72 -7.00 -9.40
C ALA A 85 11.74 -7.75 -10.31
N LEU A 86 10.51 -7.96 -9.85
CA LEU A 86 9.45 -8.58 -10.63
C LEU A 86 9.08 -7.76 -11.87
N ALA A 87 8.95 -6.45 -11.74
CA ALA A 87 8.69 -5.57 -12.88
C ALA A 87 9.82 -5.64 -13.91
N ARG A 88 11.09 -5.58 -13.48
CA ARG A 88 12.26 -5.77 -14.36
C ARG A 88 12.24 -7.11 -15.07
N GLU A 89 11.90 -8.19 -14.37
CA GLU A 89 11.76 -9.52 -14.97
C GLU A 89 10.68 -9.56 -16.05
N ILE A 90 9.52 -8.96 -15.79
CA ILE A 90 8.36 -9.02 -16.69
C ILE A 90 8.54 -8.13 -17.92
N THR A 91 9.06 -6.91 -17.72
CA THR A 91 9.09 -5.89 -18.79
C THR A 91 10.43 -5.86 -19.51
N GLY A 92 11.52 -6.29 -18.87
CA GLY A 92 12.89 -6.09 -19.35
C GLY A 92 13.34 -4.62 -19.27
N GLU A 93 12.57 -3.76 -18.61
CA GLU A 93 12.82 -2.32 -18.52
C GLU A 93 13.44 -1.92 -17.18
N ASP A 94 14.08 -0.76 -17.15
CA ASP A 94 14.46 -0.17 -15.89
C ASP A 94 13.23 0.38 -15.14
N VAL A 95 13.35 0.41 -13.82
CA VAL A 95 12.32 0.84 -12.88
C VAL A 95 12.90 1.99 -12.08
N PRO A 96 12.55 3.25 -12.40
CA PRO A 96 12.95 4.40 -11.61
C PRO A 96 12.37 4.32 -10.21
N TYR A 97 13.20 4.51 -9.19
CA TYR A 97 12.76 4.55 -7.80
C TYR A 97 13.53 5.60 -6.99
N ILE A 98 12.90 6.07 -5.91
CA ILE A 98 13.45 7.04 -4.96
C ILE A 98 13.89 6.27 -3.71
N PRO A 99 15.17 6.28 -3.33
CA PRO A 99 15.62 5.68 -2.09
C PRO A 99 15.18 6.51 -0.89
N VAL A 100 14.65 5.87 0.14
CA VAL A 100 14.18 6.52 1.37
C VAL A 100 14.69 5.75 2.58
N SER A 101 15.18 6.43 3.62
CA SER A 101 15.62 5.76 4.84
C SER A 101 14.42 5.30 5.69
N GLU A 102 14.52 4.12 6.32
CA GLU A 102 13.48 3.62 7.23
C GLU A 102 13.22 4.59 8.38
N LYS A 103 14.30 5.20 8.91
CA LYS A 103 14.23 6.22 9.97
C LYS A 103 13.39 7.41 9.54
N LYS A 104 13.60 7.94 8.32
CA LYS A 104 12.86 9.09 7.81
C LYS A 104 11.38 8.77 7.65
N VAL A 105 11.06 7.60 7.08
CA VAL A 105 9.67 7.13 6.94
C VAL A 105 9.00 7.00 8.30
N LEU A 106 9.69 6.39 9.28
CA LEU A 106 9.21 6.26 10.66
C LEU A 106 8.90 7.63 11.28
N GLU A 107 9.83 8.58 11.21
CA GLU A 107 9.66 9.92 11.77
C GLU A 107 8.45 10.63 11.16
N LEU A 108 8.34 10.61 9.82
CA LEU A 108 7.23 11.25 9.11
C LEU A 108 5.90 10.58 9.44
N ALA A 109 5.83 9.24 9.50
CA ALA A 109 4.59 8.50 9.75
C ALA A 109 3.89 8.91 11.07
N HIS A 110 4.66 9.38 12.05
CA HIS A 110 4.18 9.82 13.37
C HIS A 110 3.91 11.33 13.46
N LEU A 111 4.19 12.11 12.41
CA LEU A 111 3.88 13.53 12.40
C LEU A 111 2.36 13.77 12.38
N PRO A 112 1.90 14.91 12.96
CA PRO A 112 0.49 15.30 12.87
C PRO A 112 0.08 15.54 11.41
N GLU A 113 -1.22 15.45 11.13
CA GLU A 113 -1.78 15.72 9.78
C GLU A 113 -1.40 17.10 9.24
N THR A 114 -1.22 18.08 10.13
CA THR A 114 -0.82 19.46 9.80
C THR A 114 0.59 19.57 9.22
N ALA A 115 1.42 18.52 9.30
CA ALA A 115 2.74 18.49 8.68
C ALA A 115 2.70 18.20 7.16
N TYR A 116 1.51 17.91 6.60
CA TYR A 116 1.33 17.48 5.22
C TYR A 116 0.46 18.45 4.44
N SER A 117 0.70 18.57 3.12
CA SER A 117 -0.15 19.41 2.26
C SER A 117 -1.52 18.77 2.04
N THR A 118 -1.57 17.44 2.04
CA THR A 118 -2.81 16.67 1.94
C THR A 118 -2.80 15.49 2.88
N ILE A 119 -3.98 15.04 3.28
CA ILE A 119 -4.14 13.83 4.09
C ILE A 119 -3.60 12.58 3.41
N TRP A 120 -3.67 12.53 2.08
CA TRP A 120 -3.17 11.40 1.29
C TRP A 120 -1.66 11.25 1.36
N GLN A 121 -0.89 12.34 1.47
CA GLN A 121 0.56 12.24 1.69
C GLN A 121 0.85 11.53 3.02
N LYS A 122 0.15 11.88 4.10
CA LYS A 122 0.29 11.21 5.39
C LYS A 122 -0.06 9.72 5.28
N VAL A 123 -1.19 9.39 4.64
CA VAL A 123 -1.61 8.00 4.44
C VAL A 123 -0.54 7.20 3.70
N ILE A 124 0.04 7.75 2.63
CA ILE A 124 1.09 7.06 1.88
C ILE A 124 2.34 6.85 2.73
N VAL A 125 2.77 7.82 3.52
CA VAL A 125 3.90 7.66 4.46
C VAL A 125 3.61 6.58 5.52
N GLN A 126 2.41 6.56 6.09
CA GLN A 126 2.02 5.54 7.06
C GLN A 126 1.96 4.14 6.44
N TYR A 127 1.51 4.04 5.19
CA TYR A 127 1.59 2.80 4.40
C TYR A 127 3.03 2.40 4.14
N LEU A 128 3.89 3.38 3.85
CA LEU A 128 5.31 3.13 3.62
C LEU A 128 5.95 2.49 4.86
N TYR A 129 5.65 3.04 6.03
CA TYR A 129 6.12 2.52 7.31
C TYR A 129 5.54 1.15 7.64
N ASN A 130 4.21 1.01 7.61
CA ASN A 130 3.53 -0.21 8.04
C ASN A 130 3.89 -1.42 7.16
N ASN A 131 3.85 -1.25 5.83
CA ASN A 131 4.02 -2.35 4.89
C ASN A 131 5.48 -2.73 4.66
N TRP A 132 6.37 -1.74 4.57
CA TRP A 132 7.76 -1.96 4.11
C TRP A 132 8.82 -1.79 5.19
N VAL A 133 8.47 -1.27 6.37
CA VAL A 133 9.39 -1.23 7.52
C VAL A 133 8.97 -2.23 8.59
N ARG A 134 7.71 -2.19 9.02
CA ARG A 134 7.23 -3.04 10.12
C ARG A 134 6.77 -4.42 9.67
N GLY A 135 6.15 -4.50 8.49
CA GLY A 135 5.71 -5.77 7.89
C GLY A 135 4.38 -6.29 8.44
N ASP A 136 3.51 -5.42 8.94
CA ASP A 136 2.24 -5.87 9.54
C ASP A 136 1.25 -6.44 8.51
N ASN A 137 1.43 -6.12 7.23
CA ASN A 137 0.61 -6.69 6.17
C ASN A 137 0.96 -8.16 5.85
N GLU A 138 1.85 -8.81 6.62
CA GLU A 138 2.10 -10.24 6.49
C GLU A 138 0.91 -11.08 7.00
N ALA A 139 0.58 -12.16 6.27
CA ALA A 139 -0.51 -13.06 6.65
C ALA A 139 -0.29 -13.70 8.04
N SER A 140 0.96 -13.89 8.45
CA SER A 140 1.33 -14.38 9.78
C SER A 140 0.84 -13.46 10.90
N TYR A 141 0.91 -12.14 10.69
CA TYR A 141 0.45 -11.15 11.65
C TYR A 141 -1.07 -11.10 11.73
N ALA A 142 -1.76 -11.16 10.59
CA ALA A 142 -3.22 -11.29 10.57
C ALA A 142 -3.70 -12.53 11.33
N LYS A 143 -3.04 -13.69 11.13
CA LYS A 143 -3.32 -14.93 11.88
C LYS A 143 -3.07 -14.77 13.37
N TYR A 144 -1.98 -14.11 13.76
CA TYR A 144 -1.70 -13.79 15.17
C TYR A 144 -2.83 -12.96 15.82
N LEU A 145 -3.45 -12.04 15.09
CA LEU A 145 -4.57 -11.23 15.57
C LEU A 145 -5.92 -11.96 15.56
N GLY A 146 -5.97 -13.21 15.10
CA GLY A 146 -7.19 -14.03 15.05
C GLY A 146 -8.08 -13.78 13.83
N TYR A 147 -7.52 -13.22 12.75
CA TYR A 147 -8.24 -13.11 11.48
C TYR A 147 -8.49 -14.50 10.88
N LEU A 148 -9.61 -14.64 10.16
CA LEU A 148 -9.88 -15.81 9.34
C LEU A 148 -9.25 -15.59 7.96
N ASP A 149 -8.49 -16.57 7.50
CA ASP A 149 -7.90 -16.57 6.16
C ASP A 149 -8.93 -17.07 5.14
N ALA A 150 -9.14 -16.30 4.07
CA ALA A 150 -10.10 -16.67 3.02
C ALA A 150 -9.71 -17.98 2.31
N HIS A 151 -8.42 -18.28 2.21
CA HIS A 151 -7.94 -19.54 1.61
C HIS A 151 -8.21 -20.75 2.51
N ASP A 152 -8.22 -20.56 3.83
CA ASP A 152 -8.59 -21.62 4.78
C ASP A 152 -10.11 -21.89 4.74
N LEU A 153 -10.92 -20.85 4.48
CA LEU A 153 -12.39 -20.95 4.38
C LEU A 153 -12.88 -21.43 3.01
N TYR A 154 -12.19 -21.05 1.93
CA TYR A 154 -12.57 -21.28 0.54
C TYR A 154 -11.34 -21.77 -0.25
N PRO A 155 -10.90 -23.03 -0.08
CA PRO A 155 -9.66 -23.53 -0.67
C PRO A 155 -9.67 -23.55 -2.21
N GLU A 156 -10.85 -23.50 -2.82
CA GLU A 156 -11.05 -23.40 -4.27
C GLU A 156 -10.85 -22.00 -4.83
N ILE A 157 -10.77 -20.97 -3.99
CA ILE A 157 -10.64 -19.59 -4.45
C ILE A 157 -9.30 -19.38 -5.15
N GLN A 158 -9.37 -18.97 -6.40
CA GLN A 158 -8.19 -18.56 -7.16
C GLN A 158 -8.03 -17.05 -7.05
N VAL A 159 -6.90 -16.63 -6.51
CA VAL A 159 -6.54 -15.21 -6.40
C VAL A 159 -5.46 -14.93 -7.43
N LYS A 160 -5.70 -13.90 -8.24
CA LYS A 160 -4.72 -13.41 -9.21
C LYS A 160 -3.45 -13.00 -8.47
N SER A 161 -2.30 -13.37 -8.99
CA SER A 161 -1.00 -12.96 -8.45
C SER A 161 -0.61 -11.55 -8.93
N LEU A 162 0.29 -10.89 -8.19
CA LEU A 162 0.87 -9.62 -8.62
C LEU A 162 1.60 -9.75 -9.97
N LYS A 163 2.27 -10.90 -10.22
CA LYS A 163 2.93 -11.19 -11.49
C LYS A 163 1.95 -11.19 -12.66
N GLU A 164 0.81 -11.87 -12.52
CA GLU A 164 -0.25 -11.87 -13.53
C GLU A 164 -0.82 -10.46 -13.72
N SER A 165 -1.07 -9.71 -12.64
CA SER A 165 -1.50 -8.31 -12.74
C SER A 165 -0.52 -7.43 -13.52
N MET A 166 0.79 -7.53 -13.25
CA MET A 166 1.83 -6.78 -13.96
C MET A 166 1.94 -7.20 -15.44
N GLN A 167 1.87 -8.50 -15.73
CA GLN A 167 1.91 -9.01 -17.11
C GLN A 167 0.73 -8.51 -17.92
N GLU A 168 -0.48 -8.56 -17.35
CA GLU A 168 -1.68 -8.05 -18.02
C GLU A 168 -1.64 -6.53 -18.21
N ALA A 169 -1.21 -5.78 -17.19
CA ALA A 169 -1.04 -4.33 -17.30
C ALA A 169 -0.06 -3.96 -18.42
N PHE A 170 1.09 -4.64 -18.48
CA PHE A 170 2.10 -4.40 -19.49
C PHE A 170 1.65 -4.78 -20.91
N ALA A 171 0.87 -5.85 -21.04
CA ALA A 171 0.38 -6.33 -22.33
C ALA A 171 -0.80 -5.52 -22.88
N ASN A 172 -1.77 -5.18 -22.02
CA ASN A 172 -3.10 -4.74 -22.43
C ASN A 172 -3.50 -3.35 -21.94
N GLY A 173 -2.67 -2.67 -21.14
CA GLY A 173 -2.90 -1.29 -20.68
C GLY A 173 -4.24 -1.09 -19.98
N GLN A 174 -4.66 -2.05 -19.13
CA GLN A 174 -5.93 -1.94 -18.42
C GLN A 174 -5.90 -0.80 -17.38
N ASP A 175 -7.00 -0.04 -17.34
CA ASP A 175 -7.24 1.06 -16.39
C ASP A 175 -7.70 0.48 -15.05
N PHE A 176 -6.75 0.21 -14.14
CA PHE A 176 -7.06 -0.34 -12.82
C PHE A 176 -7.37 0.75 -11.77
N ALA A 177 -6.95 2.01 -11.97
CA ALA A 177 -7.38 3.17 -11.18
C ALA A 177 -6.91 4.51 -11.79
N ASP A 178 -7.62 5.61 -11.50
CA ASP A 178 -7.03 6.95 -11.61
C ASP A 178 -5.91 7.09 -10.56
N GLN A 179 -4.74 7.60 -10.95
CA GLN A 179 -3.60 7.87 -10.06
C GLN A 179 -4.03 8.70 -8.84
N VAL A 180 -3.48 8.39 -7.67
CA VAL A 180 -3.68 9.24 -6.49
C VAL A 180 -2.89 10.53 -6.67
N GLY A 181 -3.58 11.66 -6.74
CA GLY A 181 -2.96 12.98 -6.83
C GLY A 181 -2.30 13.29 -8.18
N ASP A 182 -2.08 14.58 -8.43
CA ASP A 182 -1.37 15.07 -9.61
C ASP A 182 0.16 15.08 -9.39
N ASP A 183 0.93 15.57 -10.36
CA ASP A 183 2.39 15.60 -10.24
C ASP A 183 2.88 16.49 -9.08
N SER A 184 2.15 17.56 -8.75
CA SER A 184 2.49 18.44 -7.63
C SER A 184 2.38 17.73 -6.27
N PHE A 185 1.39 16.85 -6.12
CA PHE A 185 1.25 15.99 -4.95
C PHE A 185 2.47 15.09 -4.76
N TRP A 186 2.95 14.47 -5.84
CA TRP A 186 4.07 13.53 -5.80
C TRP A 186 5.41 14.22 -5.61
N LEU A 187 5.62 15.38 -6.24
CA LEU A 187 6.81 16.20 -6.02
C LEU A 187 6.92 16.64 -4.55
N GLY A 188 5.83 17.14 -3.96
CA GLY A 188 5.86 17.52 -2.54
C GLY A 188 6.10 16.35 -1.60
N LEU A 189 5.60 15.15 -1.93
CA LEU A 189 5.87 13.94 -1.14
C LEU A 189 7.32 13.48 -1.28
N GLU A 190 7.87 13.54 -2.49
CA GLU A 190 9.28 13.26 -2.77
C GLU A 190 10.20 14.21 -1.99
N GLU A 191 9.92 15.52 -1.98
CA GLU A 191 10.68 16.52 -1.19
C GLU A 191 10.64 16.23 0.31
N LEU A 192 9.51 15.74 0.84
CA LEU A 192 9.38 15.37 2.24
C LEU A 192 10.21 14.12 2.59
N LEU A 193 10.20 13.11 1.71
CA LEU A 193 10.84 11.81 1.92
C LEU A 193 12.34 11.82 1.64
N CYS A 194 12.79 12.61 0.67
CA CYS A 194 14.19 12.81 0.39
C CYS A 194 14.84 13.66 1.49
N GLU A 195 15.95 13.19 2.05
CA GLU A 195 16.81 14.09 2.81
C GLU A 195 17.39 15.11 1.82
N VAL A 196 17.08 16.39 2.00
CA VAL A 196 17.81 17.46 1.30
C VAL A 196 19.26 17.31 1.73
N LYS A 197 20.11 16.83 0.81
CA LYS A 197 21.56 16.92 0.97
C LYS A 197 21.90 18.41 0.91
N ASN A 198 21.94 19.05 2.08
CA ASN A 198 22.66 20.31 2.25
C ASN A 198 24.17 20.05 2.14
#